data_AF-A0A345QIS0-F1
#
_entry.id   AF-A0A345QIS0-F1
#
_cell.length_a   1.000
_cell.length_b   1.000
_cell.length_c   1.000
_cell.angle_alpha   90.00
_cell.angle_beta   90.00
_cell.angle_gamma   90.00
#
_symmetry.space_group_name_H-M   'P 1'
#
loop_
_entity.id
_entity.type
_entity.pdbx_description
1 polymer ?
#
loop_
_entity_poly.entity_id
_entity_poly.type
_entity_poly.pdbx_seq_one_letter_code
_entity_poly.pdbx_strand_id
1 'polypeptide(L)'
;MPEFSGLEMRFLEAFAIIALACFFVLIAKWLKLGTIIGYLLAGVAAGAFLSFSFSDHPEELLHFAEFGIVLFLFVIGLEFRPARLWEMRGDIFGRRLIQVLVRGGLVQPMS
;
A
#
# COMPACT_ATOMS: atom_id res chain seq x y z
N MET A 1 13.20 16.10 37.48
CA MET A 1 11.92 15.52 37.05
C MET A 1 11.96 15.38 35.52
N PRO A 2 12.27 14.19 34.96
CA PRO A 2 12.60 14.02 33.53
C PRO A 2 11.55 13.25 32.71
N GLU A 3 10.34 12.99 33.24
CA GLU A 3 9.34 12.17 32.52
C GLU A 3 8.56 12.95 31.44
N PHE A 4 8.50 14.28 31.52
CA PHE A 4 7.80 15.13 30.54
C PHE A 4 8.47 15.13 29.15
N SER A 5 9.81 15.11 29.09
CA SER A 5 10.54 15.17 27.82
C SER A 5 10.36 13.91 26.95
N GLY A 6 10.15 12.74 27.57
CA GLY A 6 9.91 11.50 26.85
C GLY A 6 8.53 11.49 26.17
N LEU A 7 7.51 12.02 26.85
CA LEU A 7 6.16 12.14 26.28
C LEU A 7 6.17 13.11 25.10
N GLU A 8 6.72 14.30 25.27
CA GLU A 8 6.77 15.30 24.20
C GLU A 8 7.42 14.75 22.92
N MET A 9 8.50 14.00 23.06
CA MET A 9 9.19 13.37 21.93
C MET A 9 8.30 12.36 21.20
N ARG A 10 7.56 11.52 21.92
CA ARG A 10 6.63 10.53 21.34
C ARG A 10 5.45 11.19 20.64
N PHE A 11 4.94 12.29 21.20
CA PHE A 11 3.89 13.08 20.56
C PHE A 11 4.37 13.73 19.28
N LEU A 12 5.61 14.24 19.28
CA LEU A 12 6.23 14.85 18.10
C LEU A 12 6.48 13.81 17.00
N GLU A 13 6.92 12.62 17.39
CA GLU A 13 7.10 11.47 16.48
C GLU A 13 5.76 11.04 15.86
N ALA A 14 4.72 10.85 16.67
CA ALA A 14 3.38 10.51 16.18
C ALA A 14 2.83 11.59 15.21
N PHE A 15 2.98 12.86 15.57
CA PHE A 15 2.59 13.97 14.71
C PHE A 15 3.39 13.99 13.40
N ALA A 16 4.70 13.76 13.46
CA ALA A 16 5.57 13.71 12.29
C ALA A 16 5.15 12.59 11.33
N ILE A 17 4.82 11.39 11.83
CA ILE A 17 4.33 10.27 11.00
C ILE A 17 3.03 10.63 10.30
N ILE A 18 2.07 11.24 11.01
CA ILE A 18 0.78 11.66 10.44
C ILE A 18 1.00 12.75 9.38
N ALA A 19 1.87 13.72 9.65
CA ALA A 19 2.23 14.77 8.71
C ALA A 19 2.89 14.20 7.44
N LEU A 20 3.82 13.25 7.60
CA LEU A 20 4.48 12.57 6.48
C LEU A 20 3.48 11.79 5.63
N ALA A 21 2.59 11.03 6.28
CA ALA A 21 1.51 10.30 5.61
C ALA A 21 0.62 11.23 4.81
N CYS A 22 0.18 12.34 5.39
CA CYS A 22 -0.64 13.33 4.70
C CYS A 22 0.09 13.93 3.50
N PHE A 23 1.36 14.31 3.68
CA PHE A 23 2.20 14.91 2.64
C PHE A 23 2.38 13.98 1.43
N PHE A 24 2.84 12.75 1.66
CA PHE A 24 3.05 11.78 0.57
C PHE A 24 1.75 11.33 -0.09
N VAL A 25 0.66 11.21 0.66
CA VAL A 25 -0.67 10.92 0.07
C VAL A 25 -1.13 12.05 -0.83
N LEU A 26 -0.90 13.30 -0.44
CA LEU A 26 -1.26 14.45 -1.27
C LEU A 26 -0.48 14.45 -2.58
N ILE A 27 0.82 14.18 -2.52
CA ILE A 27 1.69 14.01 -3.69
C ILE A 27 1.21 12.84 -4.56
N ALA A 28 0.97 11.66 -3.99
CA ALA A 28 0.53 10.48 -4.75
C ALA A 28 -0.81 10.71 -5.47
N LYS A 29 -1.73 11.46 -4.83
CA LYS A 29 -2.98 11.88 -5.45
C LYS A 29 -2.74 12.83 -6.63
N TRP A 30 -1.81 13.79 -6.49
CA TRP A 30 -1.45 14.71 -7.57
C TRP A 30 -0.89 13.98 -8.80
N LEU A 31 -0.04 12.96 -8.57
CA LEU A 31 0.52 12.17 -9.66
C LEU A 31 -0.44 11.08 -10.19
N LYS A 32 -1.63 10.90 -9.59
CA LYS A 32 -2.62 9.85 -9.92
C LYS A 32 -2.14 8.41 -9.68
N LEU A 33 -1.19 8.21 -8.75
CA LEU A 33 -0.60 6.89 -8.44
C LEU A 33 -1.44 6.03 -7.46
N GLY A 34 -2.60 6.52 -7.02
CA GLY A 34 -3.41 5.85 -6.01
C GLY A 34 -2.88 6.06 -4.59
N THR A 35 -3.80 6.12 -3.61
CA THR A 35 -3.50 6.52 -2.24
C THR A 35 -2.56 5.53 -1.52
N ILE A 36 -2.63 4.24 -1.88
CA ILE A 36 -1.81 3.17 -1.27
C ILE A 36 -0.31 3.44 -1.47
N ILE A 37 0.09 3.92 -2.65
CA ILE A 37 1.49 4.25 -2.94
C ILE A 37 1.97 5.41 -2.06
N GLY A 38 1.12 6.40 -1.81
CA GLY A 38 1.42 7.51 -0.91
C GLY A 38 1.66 7.05 0.53
N TYR A 39 0.84 6.14 1.04
CA TYR A 39 1.05 5.57 2.38
C TYR A 39 2.32 4.72 2.46
N LEU A 40 2.66 3.96 1.41
CA LEU A 40 3.89 3.16 1.37
C LEU A 40 5.14 4.04 1.39
N LEU A 41 5.17 5.11 0.58
CA LEU A 41 6.29 6.06 0.56
C LEU A 41 6.42 6.80 1.90
N ALA A 42 5.31 7.16 2.53
CA ALA A 42 5.32 7.74 3.86
C ALA A 42 5.93 6.77 4.88
N GLY A 43 5.58 5.47 4.84
CA GLY A 43 6.17 4.47 5.73
C GLY A 43 7.68 4.31 5.54
N VAL A 44 8.15 4.26 4.28
CA VAL A 44 9.58 4.17 3.95
C VAL A 44 10.34 5.41 4.42
N ALA A 45 9.81 6.61 4.14
CA ALA A 45 10.42 7.86 4.56
C ALA A 45 10.41 7.99 6.09
N ALA A 46 9.30 7.66 6.75
CA ALA A 46 9.23 7.67 8.20
C ALA A 46 10.28 6.73 8.78
N GLY A 47 10.39 5.50 8.28
CA GLY A 47 11.38 4.52 8.76
C GLY A 47 12.84 4.93 8.55
N ALA A 48 13.13 5.74 7.53
CA ALA A 48 14.48 6.24 7.27
C ALA A 48 14.85 7.47 8.11
N PHE A 49 13.89 8.35 8.41
CA PHE A 49 14.13 9.64 9.05
C PHE A 49 13.80 9.68 10.54
N LEU A 50 12.86 8.86 11.02
CA LEU A 50 12.50 8.79 12.43
C LEU A 50 13.24 7.62 13.08
N SER A 51 13.93 7.88 14.19
CA SER A 51 14.48 6.84 15.06
C SER A 51 13.34 6.13 15.78
N PHE A 52 12.66 5.24 15.08
CA PHE A 52 11.53 4.48 15.61
C PHE A 52 11.95 3.68 16.83
N SER A 53 11.39 3.97 18.00
CA SER A 53 11.44 3.03 19.14
C SER A 53 10.69 1.71 18.85
N PHE A 54 9.83 1.68 17.82
CA PHE A 54 9.19 0.43 17.35
C PHE A 54 10.16 -0.58 16.74
N SER A 55 11.40 -0.17 16.45
CA SER A 55 12.46 -1.06 15.94
C SER A 55 12.87 -2.14 16.93
N ASP A 56 12.55 -1.97 18.22
CA ASP A 56 12.90 -2.91 19.29
C ASP A 56 12.10 -4.22 19.18
N HIS A 57 10.92 -4.19 18.55
CA HIS A 57 10.04 -5.35 18.38
C HIS A 57 9.48 -5.43 16.94
N PRO A 58 10.34 -5.74 15.94
CA PRO A 58 9.92 -5.79 14.54
C PRO A 58 8.89 -6.90 14.27
N GLU A 59 8.89 -7.97 15.06
CA GLU A 59 7.96 -9.09 14.89
C GLU A 59 6.51 -8.72 15.24
N GLU A 60 6.30 -7.86 16.24
CA GLU A 60 4.98 -7.35 16.60
C GLU A 60 4.40 -6.47 15.50
N LEU A 61 5.24 -5.62 14.89
CA LEU A 61 4.86 -4.79 13.75
C LEU A 61 4.50 -5.64 12.53
N LEU A 62 5.24 -6.74 12.30
CA LEU A 62 4.97 -7.66 11.20
C LEU A 62 3.66 -8.42 11.38
N HIS A 63 3.39 -8.94 12.59
CA HIS A 63 2.11 -9.57 12.91
C HIS A 63 0.95 -8.58 12.72
N PHE A 64 1.10 -7.33 13.18
CA PHE A 64 0.10 -6.29 12.96
C PHE A 64 -0.14 -6.01 11.46
N ALA A 65 0.93 -5.95 10.67
CA ALA A 65 0.84 -5.79 9.22
C ALA A 65 0.12 -6.98 8.55
N GLU A 66 0.37 -8.21 9.00
CA GLU A 66 -0.31 -9.41 8.53
C GLU A 66 -1.82 -9.31 8.76
N PHE A 67 -2.26 -8.92 9.97
CA PHE A 67 -3.68 -8.68 10.25
C PHE A 67 -4.28 -7.60 9.35
N GLY A 68 -3.53 -6.52 9.09
CA GLY A 68 -3.96 -5.45 8.18
C GLY A 68 -4.18 -5.94 6.74
N ILE A 69 -3.28 -6.77 6.23
CA ILE A 69 -3.41 -7.39 4.90
C ILE A 69 -4.61 -8.34 4.87
N VAL A 70 -4.80 -9.17 5.90
CA VAL A 70 -5.96 -10.08 6.00
C VAL A 70 -7.28 -9.30 5.98
N LEU A 71 -7.38 -8.22 6.77
CA LEU A 71 -8.56 -7.37 6.78
C LEU A 71 -8.79 -6.68 5.42
N PHE A 72 -7.73 -6.21 4.77
CA PHE A 72 -7.82 -5.59 3.44
C PHE A 72 -8.29 -6.60 2.38
N LEU A 73 -7.74 -7.81 2.37
CA LEU A 73 -8.18 -8.89 1.49
C LEU A 73 -9.62 -9.32 1.78
N PHE A 74 -10.04 -9.29 3.04
CA PHE A 74 -11.42 -9.55 3.43
C PHE A 74 -12.37 -8.48 2.89
N VAL A 75 -12.04 -7.19 3.06
CA VAL A 75 -12.82 -6.07 2.49
C VAL A 75 -12.89 -6.16 0.97
N ILE A 76 -11.76 -6.41 0.30
CA ILE A 76 -11.75 -6.66 -1.15
C ILE A 76 -12.69 -7.82 -1.48
N GLY A 77 -12.63 -8.92 -0.75
CA GLY A 77 -13.51 -10.07 -0.95
C GLY A 77 -15.00 -9.75 -0.77
N LEU A 78 -15.36 -8.87 0.17
CA LEU A 78 -16.73 -8.39 0.36
C LEU A 78 -17.18 -7.41 -0.74
N GLU A 79 -16.28 -6.56 -1.23
CA GLU A 79 -16.56 -5.62 -2.33
C GLU A 79 -16.66 -6.34 -3.69
N PHE A 80 -15.90 -7.43 -3.83
CA PHE A 80 -15.85 -8.21 -5.04
C PHE A 80 -17.14 -9.00 -5.25
N ARG A 81 -17.92 -8.64 -6.27
CA ARG A 81 -19.12 -9.39 -6.65
C ARG A 81 -18.75 -10.50 -7.65
N PRO A 82 -18.66 -11.78 -7.25
CA PRO A 82 -18.27 -12.88 -8.14
C PRO A 82 -19.21 -13.02 -9.33
N ALA A 83 -20.51 -12.74 -9.14
CA ALA A 83 -21.52 -12.77 -10.20
C ALA A 83 -21.21 -11.78 -11.33
N ARG A 84 -20.77 -10.55 -10.99
CA ARG A 84 -20.42 -9.53 -11.98
C ARG A 84 -19.15 -9.90 -12.75
N LEU A 85 -18.20 -10.57 -12.11
CA LEU A 85 -17.02 -11.09 -12.79
C LEU A 85 -17.39 -12.19 -13.79
N TRP A 86 -18.36 -13.04 -13.45
CA TRP A 86 -18.83 -14.12 -14.31
C TRP A 86 -19.58 -13.60 -15.55
N GLU A 87 -20.34 -12.51 -15.42
CA GLU A 87 -20.96 -11.81 -16.56
C GLU A 87 -19.90 -11.15 -17.46
N MET A 88 -18.85 -10.58 -16.87
CA MET A 88 -17.75 -9.97 -17.62
C MET A 88 -16.76 -10.99 -18.20
N ARG A 89 -16.91 -12.29 -17.90
CA ARG A 89 -15.97 -13.34 -18.35
C ARG A 89 -15.85 -13.40 -19.88
N GLY A 90 -16.96 -13.23 -20.61
CA GLY A 90 -16.95 -13.25 -22.07
C GLY A 90 -16.16 -12.09 -22.68
N ASP A 91 -16.26 -10.93 -22.06
CA ASP A 91 -15.68 -9.67 -22.55
C ASP A 91 -14.20 -9.51 -22.14
N ILE A 92 -13.85 -10.01 -20.96
CA ILE A 92 -12.48 -10.04 -20.43
C ILE A 92 -11.66 -11.12 -21.14
N PHE A 93 -12.16 -12.36 -21.26
CA PHE A 93 -11.37 -13.45 -21.84
C PHE A 93 -11.14 -13.27 -23.34
N GLY A 94 -12.15 -12.85 -24.11
CA GLY A 94 -12.01 -12.70 -25.56
C GLY A 94 -10.97 -11.65 -25.95
N ARG A 95 -11.16 -10.39 -25.51
CA ARG A 95 -10.29 -9.28 -25.93
C ARG A 95 -8.95 -9.25 -25.19
N ARG A 96 -8.89 -9.61 -23.89
CA ARG A 96 -7.60 -9.59 -23.16
C ARG A 96 -6.70 -10.75 -23.55
N LEU A 97 -7.22 -11.96 -23.80
CA LEU A 97 -6.36 -13.05 -24.30
C LEU A 97 -5.80 -12.72 -25.68
N ILE A 98 -6.62 -12.16 -26.59
CA ILE A 98 -6.14 -11.70 -27.90
C ILE A 98 -5.10 -10.58 -27.72
N GLN A 99 -5.32 -9.61 -26.85
CA GLN A 99 -4.33 -8.55 -26.59
C GLN A 99 -3.02 -9.08 -26.01
N VAL A 100 -3.07 -10.09 -25.14
CA VAL A 100 -1.88 -10.73 -24.54
C VAL A 100 -1.19 -11.64 -25.55
N LEU A 101 -1.90 -12.38 -26.40
CA LEU A 101 -1.32 -13.18 -27.49
C LEU A 101 -0.69 -12.29 -28.56
N VAL A 102 -1.33 -11.18 -28.90
CA VAL A 102 -0.77 -10.20 -29.84
C VAL A 102 0.44 -9.52 -29.22
N ARG A 103 0.38 -9.01 -27.99
CA ARG A 103 1.55 -8.37 -27.35
C ARG A 103 2.66 -9.37 -27.03
N GLY A 104 2.32 -10.55 -26.52
CA GLY A 104 3.27 -11.61 -26.18
C GLY A 104 3.90 -12.25 -27.42
N GLY A 105 3.11 -12.47 -28.49
CA GLY A 105 3.60 -12.95 -29.78
C GLY A 105 4.33 -11.87 -30.59
N LEU A 106 4.06 -10.58 -30.36
CA LEU A 106 4.86 -9.49 -30.94
C LEU A 106 6.17 -9.26 -30.17
N VAL A 107 6.24 -9.67 -28.90
CA VAL A 107 7.44 -9.58 -28.05
C VAL A 107 8.41 -10.75 -28.26
N GLN A 108 8.01 -11.82 -28.97
CA GLN A 108 8.95 -12.75 -29.62
C GLN A 108 8.46 -13.07 -31.04
N PRO A 109 9.10 -12.48 -32.06
CA PRO A 109 10.37 -13.04 -32.51
C PRO A 109 11.37 -11.97 -32.95
N MET A 110 12.34 -11.64 -32.10
CA MET A 110 13.63 -11.08 -32.56
C MET A 110 14.74 -11.68 -31.69
N SER A 111 15.46 -12.63 -32.31
CA SER A 111 16.83 -13.12 -32.02
C SER A 111 17.22 -13.44 -30.59
#